data_AF-A0A1V0P166-F1
#
_entry.id   AF-A0A1V0P166-F1
#
_cell.length_a   1.000
_cell.length_b   1.000
_cell.length_c   1.000
_cell.angle_alpha   90.00
_cell.angle_beta   90.00
_cell.angle_gamma   90.00
#
_symmetry.space_group_name_H-M   'P 1'
#
loop_
_entity.id
_entity.type
_entity.pdbx_description
1 polymer ?
#
loop_
_entity_poly.entity_id
_entity_poly.type
_entity_poly.pdbx_seq_one_letter_code
_entity_poly.pdbx_strand_id
1 'polypeptide(L)'
;MTEEENNLVIEIGIDLMNFIGNSFDKANDITELKSVLKGLGFEDKKDISFDINDVYYQKKDGKNIWECKQFDPLSGGVYIFEIFFKKKTKEDFKKMWNKRASEIYEKTSENGTTKQVKNAIPQYNEQSSENYLYVGSHRTDINSRLKQHFGNNINSTSALKLTDEDIKNEIGNYNITCHRFILSDDLPEYARAGYIAMIEGILHEKLKPILGKK
;
A
#
# COMPACT_ATOMS: atom_id res chain seq x y z
N MET A 1 -15.31 -4.60 -34.20
CA MET A 1 -15.73 -5.51 -33.14
C MET A 1 -17.23 -5.61 -33.21
N THR A 2 -17.76 -6.82 -33.46
CA THR A 2 -19.20 -7.08 -33.56
C THR A 2 -19.82 -7.14 -32.16
N GLU A 3 -21.16 -7.09 -32.09
CA GLU A 3 -21.89 -7.22 -30.82
C GLU A 3 -21.63 -8.58 -30.14
N GLU A 4 -21.51 -9.65 -30.93
CA GLU A 4 -21.15 -10.99 -30.46
C GLU A 4 -19.73 -11.05 -29.88
N GLU A 5 -18.75 -10.41 -30.53
CA GLU A 5 -17.38 -10.32 -30.03
C GLU A 5 -17.32 -9.53 -28.71
N ASN A 6 -18.10 -8.45 -28.58
CA ASN A 6 -18.19 -7.68 -27.34
C ASN A 6 -18.77 -8.51 -26.20
N ASN A 7 -19.84 -9.26 -26.46
CA ASN A 7 -20.50 -10.09 -25.45
C ASN A 7 -19.56 -11.19 -24.95
N LEU A 8 -18.81 -11.83 -25.86
CA LEU A 8 -17.84 -12.85 -25.50
C LEU A 8 -16.70 -12.29 -24.64
N VAL A 9 -16.18 -11.10 -24.96
CA VAL A 9 -15.12 -10.46 -24.17
C VAL A 9 -15.62 -10.12 -22.75
N ILE A 10 -16.87 -9.65 -22.63
CA ILE A 10 -17.49 -9.37 -21.33
C ILE A 10 -17.64 -10.66 -20.51
N GLU A 11 -18.11 -11.73 -21.12
CA GLU A 11 -18.31 -13.04 -20.46
C GLU A 11 -16.98 -13.60 -19.93
N ILE A 12 -15.94 -13.62 -20.77
CA ILE A 12 -14.59 -14.03 -20.36
C ILE A 12 -14.07 -13.16 -19.20
N GLY A 13 -14.33 -11.84 -19.25
CA GLY A 13 -13.96 -10.92 -18.18
C GLY A 13 -14.66 -11.23 -16.86
N ILE A 14 -15.96 -11.53 -16.88
CA ILE A 14 -16.75 -11.88 -15.70
C ILE A 14 -16.24 -13.21 -15.10
N ASP A 15 -16.01 -14.22 -15.93
CA ASP A 15 -15.53 -15.51 -15.48
C ASP A 15 -14.14 -15.42 -14.83
N LEU A 16 -13.25 -14.62 -15.43
CA LEU A 16 -11.95 -14.33 -14.84
C LEU A 16 -12.09 -13.64 -13.48
N MET A 17 -12.96 -12.64 -13.37
CA MET A 17 -13.19 -11.93 -12.10
C MET A 17 -13.75 -12.86 -11.02
N ASN A 18 -14.71 -13.72 -11.36
CA ASN A 18 -15.26 -14.72 -10.45
C ASN A 18 -14.20 -15.75 -10.02
N PHE A 19 -13.38 -16.21 -10.96
CA PHE A 19 -12.27 -17.14 -10.65
C PHE A 19 -11.26 -16.51 -9.68
N ILE A 20 -10.87 -15.26 -9.92
CA ILE A 20 -9.95 -14.52 -9.06
C ILE A 20 -10.57 -14.36 -7.68
N GLY A 21 -11.80 -13.82 -7.59
CA GLY A 21 -12.52 -13.62 -6.33
C GLY A 21 -12.61 -14.91 -5.51
N ASN A 22 -13.06 -16.01 -6.13
CA ASN A 22 -13.15 -17.32 -5.48
C ASN A 22 -11.79 -17.85 -5.00
N SER A 23 -10.70 -17.53 -5.70
CA SER A 23 -9.35 -17.92 -5.28
C SER A 23 -8.91 -17.16 -4.04
N PHE A 24 -9.19 -15.86 -3.98
CA PHE A 24 -8.94 -15.02 -2.80
C PHE A 24 -9.83 -15.39 -1.61
N ASP A 25 -11.09 -15.77 -1.84
CA ASP A 25 -12.00 -16.18 -0.77
C ASP A 25 -11.52 -17.42 -0.02
N LYS A 26 -10.85 -18.34 -0.72
CA LYS A 26 -10.26 -19.54 -0.12
C LYS A 26 -8.97 -19.29 0.64
N ALA A 27 -8.30 -18.17 0.42
CA ALA A 27 -7.08 -17.81 1.14
C ALA A 27 -7.42 -17.24 2.53
N ASN A 28 -6.92 -17.88 3.57
CA ASN A 28 -7.18 -17.56 4.97
C ASN A 28 -5.98 -16.85 5.63
N ASP A 29 -4.80 -16.95 5.03
CA ASP A 29 -3.59 -16.31 5.54
C ASP A 29 -2.68 -15.78 4.42
N ILE A 30 -1.59 -15.12 4.81
CA ILE A 30 -0.62 -14.53 3.88
C ILE A 30 0.09 -15.58 3.01
N THR A 31 0.27 -16.81 3.49
CA THR A 31 0.92 -17.90 2.73
C THR A 31 0.02 -18.39 1.60
N GLU A 32 -1.26 -18.54 1.88
CA GLU A 32 -2.27 -18.88 0.87
C GLU A 32 -2.45 -17.73 -0.12
N LEU A 33 -2.46 -16.48 0.34
CA LEU A 33 -2.50 -15.30 -0.54
C LEU A 33 -1.28 -15.22 -1.46
N LYS A 34 -0.07 -15.50 -0.96
CA LYS A 34 1.15 -15.62 -1.78
C LYS A 34 0.98 -16.64 -2.90
N SER A 35 0.33 -17.77 -2.61
CA SER A 35 0.07 -18.83 -3.59
C SER A 35 -0.95 -18.41 -4.65
N VAL A 36 -2.04 -17.74 -4.24
CA VAL A 36 -3.04 -17.17 -5.16
C VAL A 36 -2.39 -16.16 -6.09
N LEU A 37 -1.66 -15.18 -5.54
CA LEU A 37 -0.98 -14.15 -6.32
C LEU A 37 0.03 -14.75 -7.32
N LYS A 38 0.74 -15.81 -6.93
CA LYS A 38 1.61 -16.56 -7.84
C LYS A 38 0.85 -17.18 -9.01
N GLY A 39 -0.32 -17.76 -8.77
CA GLY A 39 -1.19 -18.29 -9.82
C GLY A 39 -1.71 -17.20 -10.78
N LEU A 40 -1.70 -15.94 -10.33
CA LEU A 40 -2.11 -14.75 -11.08
C LEU A 40 -0.92 -14.00 -11.73
N GLY A 41 0.24 -14.65 -11.84
CA GLY A 41 1.42 -14.08 -12.51
C GLY A 41 2.25 -13.11 -11.65
N PHE A 42 1.96 -12.99 -10.36
CA PHE A 42 2.77 -12.20 -9.46
C PHE A 42 3.91 -13.01 -8.84
N GLU A 43 5.10 -12.43 -8.81
CA GLU A 43 6.27 -12.99 -8.16
C GLU A 43 6.42 -12.39 -6.76
N ASP A 44 6.44 -13.26 -5.73
CA ASP A 44 6.78 -12.88 -4.36
C ASP A 44 8.24 -12.42 -4.30
N LYS A 45 8.44 -11.19 -3.83
CA LYS A 45 9.74 -10.62 -3.52
C LYS A 45 9.92 -10.63 -2.02
N LYS A 46 11.09 -11.13 -1.61
CA LYS A 46 11.52 -11.25 -0.20
C LYS A 46 10.94 -10.12 0.67
N ASP A 47 10.25 -10.53 1.73
CA ASP A 47 9.63 -9.60 2.67
C ASP A 47 10.66 -8.63 3.24
N ILE A 48 10.23 -7.39 3.50
CA ILE A 48 11.04 -6.40 4.23
C ILE A 48 10.40 -6.21 5.61
N SER A 49 11.17 -6.44 6.67
CA SER A 49 10.78 -6.04 8.01
C SER A 49 11.33 -4.65 8.32
N PHE A 50 10.44 -3.76 8.72
CA PHE A 50 10.74 -2.42 9.20
C PHE A 50 10.57 -2.39 10.72
N ASP A 51 11.67 -2.24 11.46
CA ASP A 51 11.61 -1.75 12.85
C ASP A 51 11.57 -0.23 12.79
N ILE A 52 10.56 0.35 13.41
CA ILE A 52 10.35 1.79 13.35
C ILE A 52 11.52 2.62 13.94
N ASN A 53 12.34 2.01 14.79
CA ASN A 53 13.50 2.66 15.39
C ASN A 53 14.73 2.71 14.47
N ASP A 54 14.74 1.89 13.41
CA ASP A 54 15.85 1.86 12.48
C ASP A 54 15.87 3.11 11.60
N VAL A 55 17.08 3.46 11.15
CA VAL A 55 17.30 4.52 10.17
C VAL A 55 17.48 3.89 8.80
N TYR A 56 16.45 3.98 7.95
CA TYR A 56 16.49 3.41 6.60
C TYR A 56 16.98 4.37 5.51
N TYR A 57 17.07 5.67 5.82
CA TYR A 57 17.54 6.70 4.91
C TYR A 57 18.22 7.85 5.66
N GLN A 58 19.12 8.55 4.99
CA GLN A 58 19.71 9.81 5.46
C GLN A 58 19.09 10.98 4.72
N LYS A 59 18.84 12.10 5.42
CA LYS A 59 18.38 13.34 4.78
C LYS A 59 19.60 14.19 4.41
N LYS A 60 19.78 14.48 3.11
CA LYS A 60 20.80 15.42 2.60
C LYS A 60 20.14 16.35 1.59
N ASP A 61 20.34 17.66 1.76
CA ASP A 61 19.79 18.70 0.88
C ASP A 61 18.27 18.57 0.63
N GLY A 62 17.52 18.24 1.69
CA GLY A 62 16.07 18.04 1.61
C GLY A 62 15.62 16.75 0.93
N LYS A 63 16.54 15.88 0.50
CA LYS A 63 16.27 14.60 -0.15
C LYS A 63 16.59 13.42 0.77
N ASN A 64 15.81 12.34 0.65
CA ASN A 64 16.05 11.09 1.35
C ASN A 64 16.96 10.20 0.51
N ILE A 65 18.15 9.88 1.03
CA ILE A 65 19.11 8.97 0.42
C ILE A 65 18.95 7.60 1.06
N TRP A 66 18.58 6.61 0.25
CA TRP A 66 18.37 5.23 0.66
C TRP A 66 19.59 4.40 0.27
N GLU A 67 20.35 3.93 1.26
CA GLU A 67 21.60 3.17 1.02
C GLU A 67 21.37 1.65 0.97
N CYS A 68 20.18 1.18 1.37
CA CYS A 68 19.89 -0.24 1.45
C CYS A 68 19.37 -0.80 0.11
N LYS A 69 20.14 -1.76 -0.46
CA LYS A 69 19.82 -2.45 -1.73
C LYS A 69 18.46 -3.14 -1.78
N GLN A 70 17.86 -3.45 -0.62
CA GLN A 70 16.51 -4.04 -0.59
C GLN A 70 15.42 -3.12 -1.18
N PHE A 71 15.74 -1.83 -1.34
CA PHE A 71 14.91 -0.81 -1.98
C PHE A 71 15.37 -0.42 -3.38
N ASP A 72 16.26 -1.20 -4.01
CA ASP A 72 16.58 -1.02 -5.42
C ASP A 72 15.30 -1.13 -6.26
N PRO A 73 15.17 -0.39 -7.38
CA PRO A 73 13.95 -0.38 -8.17
C PRO A 73 13.48 -1.81 -8.52
N LEU A 74 12.17 -2.04 -8.33
CA LEU A 74 11.49 -3.26 -8.77
C LEU A 74 10.47 -2.91 -9.84
N SER A 75 9.87 -3.93 -10.48
CA SER A 75 8.78 -3.72 -11.43
C SER A 75 7.48 -3.26 -10.72
N GLY A 76 6.45 -3.01 -11.52
CA GLY A 76 5.11 -2.70 -11.04
C GLY A 76 4.46 -3.89 -10.34
N GLY A 77 3.59 -3.61 -9.39
CA GLY A 77 2.91 -4.65 -8.63
C GLY A 77 2.15 -4.12 -7.41
N VAL A 78 1.91 -5.01 -6.47
CA VAL A 78 1.15 -4.75 -5.22
C VAL A 78 2.02 -5.06 -4.00
N TYR A 79 1.70 -4.44 -2.87
CA TYR A 79 2.32 -4.72 -1.60
C TYR A 79 1.30 -4.67 -0.46
N ILE A 80 1.57 -5.45 0.57
CA ILE A 80 0.76 -5.56 1.78
C ILE A 80 1.66 -5.23 2.96
N PHE A 81 1.21 -4.31 3.81
CA PHE A 81 1.82 -4.06 5.12
C PHE A 81 1.05 -4.83 6.17
N GLU A 82 1.75 -5.66 6.92
CA GLU A 82 1.28 -6.25 8.17
C GLU A 82 1.95 -5.52 9.33
N ILE A 83 1.19 -5.11 10.34
CA ILE A 83 1.71 -4.41 11.52
C ILE A 83 1.67 -5.31 12.75
N PHE A 84 2.78 -5.33 13.49
CA PHE A 84 2.87 -5.99 14.78
C PHE A 84 3.11 -4.95 15.88
N PHE A 85 2.11 -4.76 16.74
CA PHE A 85 2.22 -3.87 17.88
C PHE A 85 2.92 -4.57 19.05
N LYS A 86 4.07 -4.05 19.53
CA LYS A 86 4.80 -4.65 20.66
C LYS A 86 4.27 -4.22 22.03
N LYS A 87 3.75 -2.98 22.13
CA LYS A 87 3.34 -2.37 23.42
C LYS A 87 1.94 -1.75 23.42
N LYS A 88 1.53 -1.17 22.29
CA LYS A 88 0.24 -0.49 22.13
C LYS A 88 -0.78 -1.40 21.47
N THR A 89 -2.05 -1.03 21.53
CA THR A 89 -3.13 -1.76 20.89
C THR A 89 -3.52 -1.14 19.56
N LYS A 90 -4.28 -1.90 18.75
CA LYS A 90 -4.90 -1.39 17.52
C LYS A 90 -5.83 -0.19 17.79
N GLU A 91 -6.49 -0.15 18.94
CA GLU A 91 -7.35 0.97 19.36
C GLU A 91 -6.53 2.22 19.72
N ASP A 92 -5.35 2.07 20.34
CA ASP A 92 -4.44 3.20 20.55
C ASP A 92 -3.98 3.78 19.20
N PHE A 93 -3.66 2.91 18.25
CA PHE A 93 -3.30 3.31 16.89
C PHE A 93 -4.43 4.07 16.19
N LYS A 94 -5.67 3.59 16.28
CA LYS A 94 -6.85 4.26 15.74
C LYS A 94 -6.98 5.69 16.27
N LYS A 95 -6.87 5.89 17.59
CA LYS A 95 -7.00 7.21 18.22
C LYS A 95 -5.94 8.19 17.71
N MET A 96 -4.68 7.77 17.66
CA MET A 96 -3.58 8.57 17.10
C MET A 96 -3.84 8.88 15.62
N TRP A 97 -4.16 7.87 14.82
CA TRP A 97 -4.31 8.05 13.37
C TRP A 97 -5.48 8.97 13.01
N ASN A 98 -6.61 8.85 13.72
CA ASN A 98 -7.76 9.73 13.53
C ASN A 98 -7.45 11.19 13.89
N LYS A 99 -6.65 11.41 14.96
CA LYS A 99 -6.17 12.75 15.31
C LYS A 99 -5.31 13.31 14.17
N ARG A 100 -4.30 12.55 13.73
CA ARG A 100 -3.40 12.92 12.62
C ARG A 100 -4.13 13.18 11.31
N ALA A 101 -5.16 12.39 10.99
CA ALA A 101 -5.97 12.55 9.78
C ALA A 101 -6.90 13.77 9.83
N SER A 102 -7.20 14.26 11.04
CA SER A 102 -8.04 15.45 11.27
C SER A 102 -7.23 16.75 11.31
N GLU A 103 -5.90 16.68 11.35
CA GLU A 103 -5.03 17.85 11.36
C GLU A 103 -5.17 18.68 10.08
N ILE A 104 -5.22 20.00 10.28
CA ILE A 104 -5.30 21.00 9.22
C ILE A 104 -4.03 21.83 9.28
N TYR A 105 -3.36 21.99 8.15
CA TYR A 105 -2.18 22.82 8.02
C TYR A 105 -2.35 23.85 6.90
N GLU A 106 -1.61 24.93 7.01
CA GLU A 106 -1.55 25.94 5.96
C GLU A 106 -0.54 25.52 4.88
N LYS A 107 -0.99 25.55 3.63
CA LYS A 107 -0.14 25.32 2.47
C LYS A 107 -0.15 26.58 1.60
N THR A 108 1.02 27.17 1.42
CA THR A 108 1.24 28.26 0.46
C THR A 108 1.69 27.67 -0.87
N SER A 109 0.96 27.96 -1.95
CA SER A 109 1.39 27.58 -3.31
C SER A 109 2.48 28.51 -3.84
N GLU A 110 3.14 28.10 -4.93
CA GLU A 110 4.23 28.86 -5.57
C GLU A 110 3.83 30.29 -5.98
N ASN A 111 2.53 30.52 -6.24
CA ASN A 111 1.96 31.84 -6.53
C ASN A 111 1.58 32.65 -5.27
N GLY A 112 2.03 32.24 -4.08
CA GLY A 112 1.83 32.96 -2.81
C GLY A 112 0.45 32.82 -2.17
N THR A 113 -0.44 31.98 -2.72
CA THR A 113 -1.77 31.76 -2.13
C THR A 113 -1.71 30.75 -0.99
N THR A 114 -2.10 31.15 0.23
CA THR A 114 -2.22 30.24 1.37
C THR A 114 -3.62 29.65 1.47
N LYS A 115 -3.72 28.33 1.63
CA LYS A 115 -4.98 27.62 1.90
C LYS A 115 -4.80 26.63 3.04
N GLN A 116 -5.86 26.47 3.83
CA GLN A 116 -5.94 25.38 4.80
C GLN A 116 -6.24 24.07 4.08
N VAL A 117 -5.45 23.04 4.37
CA VAL A 117 -5.60 21.71 3.79
C VAL A 117 -5.57 20.66 4.90
N LYS A 118 -6.41 19.63 4.76
CA LYS A 118 -6.36 18.47 5.65
C LYS A 118 -5.14 17.60 5.34
N ASN A 119 -4.65 16.89 6.35
CA ASN A 119 -3.62 15.88 6.17
C ASN A 119 -4.07 14.81 5.17
N ALA A 120 -3.35 14.72 4.05
CA ALA A 120 -3.67 13.82 2.95
C ALA A 120 -3.11 12.42 3.22
N ILE A 121 -3.69 11.75 4.21
CA ILE A 121 -3.38 10.36 4.59
C ILE A 121 -4.63 9.48 4.51
N PRO A 122 -4.47 8.15 4.29
CA PRO A 122 -5.60 7.22 4.31
C PRO A 122 -6.35 7.27 5.63
N GLN A 123 -7.67 7.12 5.57
CA GLN A 123 -8.51 7.07 6.77
C GLN A 123 -8.44 5.69 7.43
N TYR A 124 -8.80 5.63 8.71
CA TYR A 124 -8.94 4.38 9.44
C TYR A 124 -10.17 3.60 8.95
N ASN A 125 -10.01 2.29 8.75
CA ASN A 125 -11.08 1.37 8.37
C ASN A 125 -11.68 0.68 9.59
N GLU A 126 -12.91 1.06 9.93
CA GLU A 126 -13.68 0.50 11.05
C GLU A 126 -14.02 -0.99 10.89
N GLN A 127 -14.01 -1.51 9.65
CA GLN A 127 -14.27 -2.92 9.38
C GLN A 127 -13.03 -3.80 9.47
N SER A 128 -11.85 -3.21 9.75
CA SER A 128 -10.61 -3.97 9.83
C SER A 128 -10.62 -4.91 11.04
N SER A 129 -10.54 -6.22 10.80
CA SER A 129 -10.49 -7.25 11.84
C SER A 129 -9.06 -7.71 12.13
N GLU A 130 -8.18 -7.68 11.14
CA GLU A 130 -6.84 -8.25 11.22
C GLU A 130 -5.73 -7.18 11.34
N ASN A 131 -4.48 -7.65 11.35
CA ASN A 131 -3.27 -6.85 11.49
C ASN A 131 -2.68 -6.36 10.16
N TYR A 132 -3.42 -6.46 9.05
CA TYR A 132 -3.02 -5.84 7.79
C TYR A 132 -3.18 -4.33 7.90
N LEU A 133 -2.07 -3.60 7.96
CA LEU A 133 -2.06 -2.16 8.09
C LEU A 133 -2.57 -1.46 6.83
N TYR A 134 -2.08 -1.85 5.67
CA TYR A 134 -2.31 -1.13 4.42
C TYR A 134 -2.06 -2.05 3.23
N VAL A 135 -2.85 -1.87 2.16
CA VAL A 135 -2.61 -2.47 0.85
C VAL A 135 -2.36 -1.32 -0.12
N GLY A 136 -1.36 -1.46 -0.97
CA GLY A 136 -1.08 -0.47 -2.00
C GLY A 136 -0.47 -1.09 -3.25
N SER A 137 -0.40 -0.27 -4.30
CA SER A 137 0.22 -0.66 -5.55
C SER A 137 1.14 0.42 -6.11
N HIS A 138 1.93 0.05 -7.12
CA HIS A 138 2.58 1.00 -8.01
C HIS A 138 2.77 0.39 -9.39
N ARG A 139 2.55 1.19 -10.44
CA ARG A 139 2.49 0.70 -11.83
C ARG A 139 3.86 0.34 -12.41
N THR A 140 4.90 1.03 -11.98
CA THR A 140 6.25 0.95 -12.57
C THR A 140 7.28 0.42 -11.59
N ASP A 141 7.36 1.02 -10.40
CA ASP A 141 8.26 0.57 -9.34
C ASP A 141 7.62 0.62 -7.94
N ILE A 142 7.31 -0.55 -7.37
CA ILE A 142 6.77 -0.65 -6.01
C ILE A 142 7.73 -0.08 -4.96
N ASN A 143 9.04 -0.25 -5.10
CA ASN A 143 10.00 0.20 -4.09
C ASN A 143 10.12 1.73 -4.07
N SER A 144 9.95 2.42 -5.20
CA SER A 144 9.81 3.88 -5.21
C SER A 144 8.65 4.36 -4.32
N ARG A 145 7.53 3.62 -4.33
CA ARG A 145 6.35 3.94 -3.51
C ARG A 145 6.57 3.59 -2.04
N LEU A 146 7.23 2.47 -1.75
CA LEU A 146 7.62 2.12 -0.38
C LEU A 146 8.51 3.21 0.24
N LYS A 147 9.51 3.73 -0.49
CA LYS A 147 10.35 4.85 -0.03
C LYS A 147 9.54 6.11 0.32
N GLN A 148 8.39 6.33 -0.33
CA GLN A 148 7.50 7.44 0.03
C GLN A 148 6.74 7.14 1.33
N HIS A 149 6.25 5.91 1.52
CA HIS A 149 5.54 5.50 2.72
C HIS A 149 6.40 5.56 3.99
N PHE A 150 7.68 5.21 3.87
CA PHE A 150 8.63 5.20 4.98
C PHE A 150 9.58 6.39 4.99
N GLY A 151 9.39 7.36 4.11
CA GLY A 151 10.19 8.58 4.05
C GLY A 151 9.41 9.79 4.52
N ASN A 152 10.10 10.78 5.11
CA ASN A 152 9.52 12.09 5.44
C ASN A 152 9.39 12.97 4.19
N ASN A 153 8.59 12.53 3.21
CA ASN A 153 8.42 13.20 1.93
C ASN A 153 7.15 14.06 1.96
N ILE A 154 7.33 15.37 2.17
CA ILE A 154 6.25 16.35 2.42
C ILE A 154 5.26 16.46 1.24
N ASN A 155 5.68 16.10 0.03
CA ASN A 155 4.90 16.32 -1.20
C ASN A 155 4.06 15.13 -1.68
N SER A 156 4.11 13.96 -1.03
CA SER A 156 3.27 12.81 -1.42
C SER A 156 1.93 12.85 -0.68
N THR A 157 0.87 13.23 -1.37
CA THR A 157 -0.51 13.38 -0.88
C THR A 157 -1.21 12.05 -0.55
N SER A 158 -0.49 10.94 -0.44
CA SER A 158 -1.07 9.65 -0.03
C SER A 158 -0.06 8.69 0.60
N ALA A 159 1.13 9.18 0.93
CA ALA A 159 2.08 8.39 1.69
C ALA A 159 1.64 8.33 3.15
N LEU A 160 1.64 7.12 3.72
CA LEU A 160 1.45 6.88 5.15
C LEU A 160 2.43 7.68 6.05
N LYS A 161 3.67 7.90 5.58
CA LYS A 161 4.75 8.58 6.32
C LYS A 161 4.99 7.93 7.69
N LEU A 162 5.14 6.61 7.67
CA LEU A 162 5.17 5.76 8.86
C LEU A 162 6.34 6.05 9.79
N THR A 163 7.36 6.81 9.36
CA THR A 163 8.54 7.14 10.15
C THR A 163 8.51 8.55 10.75
N ASP A 164 7.39 9.28 10.64
CA ASP A 164 7.29 10.60 11.25
C ASP A 164 7.35 10.51 12.78
N GLU A 165 8.00 11.49 13.41
CA GLU A 165 8.32 11.46 14.85
C GLU A 165 7.07 11.38 15.74
N ASP A 166 5.96 12.00 15.34
CA ASP A 166 4.70 11.95 16.05
C ASP A 166 4.16 10.51 16.16
N ILE A 167 4.25 9.72 15.07
CA ILE A 167 3.84 8.32 15.08
C ILE A 167 4.77 7.50 15.98
N LYS A 168 6.09 7.70 15.86
CA LYS A 168 7.10 6.99 16.66
C LYS A 168 6.88 7.23 18.15
N ASN A 169 6.60 8.49 18.52
CA ASN A 169 6.42 8.90 19.91
C ASN A 169 5.09 8.42 20.52
N GLU A 170 4.00 8.40 19.75
CA GLU A 170 2.67 8.02 20.27
C GLU A 170 2.45 6.48 20.30
N ILE A 171 2.87 5.74 19.27
CA ILE A 171 2.67 4.28 19.18
C ILE A 171 3.84 3.50 19.81
N GLY A 172 5.02 4.10 19.90
CA GLY A 172 6.25 3.44 20.36
C GLY A 172 6.74 2.39 19.38
N ASN A 173 7.36 1.32 19.89
CA ASN A 173 7.96 0.28 19.05
C ASN A 173 6.87 -0.61 18.43
N TYR A 174 6.75 -0.55 17.11
CA TYR A 174 6.03 -1.52 16.28
C TYR A 174 6.93 -1.97 15.14
N ASN A 175 6.61 -3.13 14.59
CA ASN A 175 7.24 -3.63 13.38
C ASN A 175 6.22 -3.63 12.25
N ILE A 176 6.67 -3.37 11.04
CA ILE A 176 5.88 -3.58 9.83
C ILE A 176 6.59 -4.60 8.96
N THR A 177 5.89 -5.65 8.58
CA THR A 177 6.35 -6.54 7.51
C THR A 177 5.69 -6.09 6.22
N CYS A 178 6.50 -5.86 5.19
CA CYS A 178 6.05 -5.56 3.85
C CYS A 178 6.22 -6.80 2.97
N HIS A 179 5.09 -7.36 2.57
CA HIS A 179 5.00 -8.38 1.52
C HIS A 179 4.92 -7.69 0.17
N ARG A 180 5.73 -8.12 -0.80
CA ARG A 180 5.89 -7.44 -2.08
C ARG A 180 5.69 -8.41 -3.22
N PHE A 181 4.87 -8.02 -4.18
CA PHE A 181 4.48 -8.87 -5.30
C PHE A 181 4.63 -8.07 -6.58
N ILE A 182 5.55 -8.46 -7.45
CA ILE A 182 5.69 -7.82 -8.76
C ILE A 182 4.97 -8.63 -9.82
N LEU A 183 4.37 -7.95 -10.80
CA LEU A 183 3.78 -8.64 -11.93
C LEU A 183 4.89 -9.02 -12.92
N SER A 184 4.99 -10.32 -13.21
CA SER A 184 6.05 -10.88 -14.07
C SER A 184 5.72 -10.82 -15.57
N ASP A 185 4.50 -10.44 -15.93
CA ASP A 185 4.02 -10.49 -17.31
C ASP A 185 4.44 -9.31 -18.19
N ASP A 186 4.65 -9.63 -19.47
CA ASP A 186 4.90 -8.69 -20.58
C ASP A 186 3.61 -8.05 -21.11
N LEU A 187 2.67 -7.72 -20.22
CA LEU A 187 1.46 -6.98 -20.59
C LEU A 187 1.80 -5.58 -21.11
N PRO A 188 1.04 -5.05 -22.10
CA PRO A 188 1.08 -3.64 -22.45
C PRO A 188 0.85 -2.75 -21.21
N GLU A 189 1.48 -1.58 -21.16
CA GLU A 189 1.50 -0.72 -19.97
C GLU A 189 0.11 -0.42 -19.40
N TYR A 190 -0.88 -0.14 -20.28
CA TYR A 190 -2.25 0.14 -19.85
C TYR A 190 -2.93 -1.08 -19.23
N ALA A 191 -2.72 -2.27 -19.79
CA ALA A 191 -3.28 -3.52 -19.30
C ALA A 191 -2.62 -3.92 -17.98
N ARG A 192 -1.29 -3.76 -17.88
CA ARG A 192 -0.53 -3.93 -16.64
C ARG A 192 -1.07 -3.04 -15.52
N ALA A 193 -1.26 -1.75 -15.80
CA ALA A 193 -1.76 -0.80 -14.82
C ALA A 193 -3.18 -1.12 -14.35
N GLY A 194 -4.06 -1.52 -15.28
CA GLY A 194 -5.42 -1.95 -14.96
C GLY A 194 -5.44 -3.22 -14.11
N TYR A 195 -4.64 -4.22 -14.47
CA TYR A 195 -4.57 -5.49 -13.76
C TYR A 195 -4.02 -5.33 -12.33
N ILE A 196 -2.94 -4.56 -12.15
CA ILE A 196 -2.40 -4.23 -10.82
C ILE A 196 -3.46 -3.54 -9.95
N ALA A 197 -4.18 -2.55 -10.50
CA ALA A 197 -5.21 -1.82 -9.75
C ALA A 197 -6.41 -2.72 -9.37
N MET A 198 -6.77 -3.66 -10.24
CA MET A 198 -7.81 -4.65 -9.98
C MET A 198 -7.42 -5.57 -8.83
N ILE A 199 -6.20 -6.11 -8.83
CA ILE A 199 -5.68 -6.96 -7.75
C ILE A 199 -5.55 -6.19 -6.44
N GLU A 200 -5.10 -4.93 -6.47
CA GLU A 200 -5.11 -4.06 -5.29
C GLU A 200 -6.53 -3.92 -4.71
N GLY A 201 -7.55 -3.70 -5.56
CA GLY A 201 -8.94 -3.60 -5.14
C GLY A 201 -9.44 -4.87 -4.43
N ILE A 202 -9.20 -6.03 -5.03
CA ILE A 202 -9.58 -7.33 -4.45
C ILE A 202 -8.88 -7.57 -3.10
N LEU A 203 -7.59 -7.23 -3.00
CA LEU A 203 -6.83 -7.32 -1.75
C LEU A 203 -7.39 -6.37 -0.67
N HIS A 204 -7.83 -5.16 -1.03
CA HIS A 204 -8.48 -4.24 -0.08
C HIS A 204 -9.79 -4.83 0.46
N GLU A 205 -10.64 -5.38 -0.40
CA GLU A 205 -11.93 -5.98 -0.01
C GLU A 205 -11.73 -7.22 0.86
N LYS A 206 -10.78 -8.08 0.49
CA LYS A 206 -10.47 -9.32 1.21
C LYS A 206 -9.83 -9.06 2.57
N LEU A 207 -8.78 -8.23 2.61
CA LEU A 207 -7.97 -8.04 3.82
C LEU A 207 -8.52 -6.98 4.75
N LYS A 208 -9.35 -6.07 4.24
CA LYS A 208 -9.92 -4.93 4.98
C LYS A 208 -8.85 -4.24 5.83
N PRO A 209 -7.78 -3.70 5.19
CA PRO A 209 -6.65 -3.18 5.93
C PRO A 209 -7.05 -2.04 6.88
N ILE A 210 -6.30 -1.87 7.96
CA ILE A 210 -6.51 -0.87 9.00
C ILE A 210 -6.60 0.55 8.41
N LEU A 211 -5.78 0.83 7.40
CA LEU A 211 -5.74 2.10 6.69
C LEU A 211 -6.11 1.88 5.22
N GLY A 212 -6.99 2.71 4.67
CA GLY A 212 -7.37 2.58 3.26
C GLY A 212 -8.83 2.87 2.98
N LYS A 213 -9.31 2.38 1.83
CA LYS A 213 -10.73 2.50 1.48
C LYS A 213 -11.60 1.62 2.39
N LYS A 214 -12.81 2.10 2.62
CA LYS A 214 -13.92 1.30 3.15
C LYS A 214 -14.51 0.45 2.05
#